data_AF-A0AA44YX25-F1
#
_entry.id   AF-A0AA44YX25-F1
#
_cell.length_a   1.000
_cell.length_b   1.000
_cell.length_c   1.000
_cell.angle_alpha   90.00
_cell.angle_beta   90.00
_cell.angle_gamma   90.00
#
_symmetry.space_group_name_H-M   'P 1'
#
loop_
_entity.id
_entity.type
_entity.pdbx_description
1 polymer ?
#
loop_
_entity_poly.entity_id
_entity_poly.type
_entity_poly.pdbx_seq_one_letter_code
_entity_poly.pdbx_strand_id
1 'polypeptide(L)'
;MGCTISTTNNAPHSPRQEDAPPLPPQTRQSFVGVVNGMLSDLPKRRRRGGSLSDPDISLAGYLLSKAVIGDPVEPQDIRRLHKANNTMQETRARFPYGRGNVATDIAVSDHASSQHAQAAHDVFVDLVRAAPPASMLTNPTLGHAVVSEFVQGGHCAGYAAVATMRHVQKLQPEESVHYVQHNHQGHDWAESRVPDGHHKTIVLDPWAQGPAVFASDSRFAANAQHTQERLALNAKDGDDIAAKTAAGAQYLLENCLPLTETHLKRLKAQEFHCAPEEVWQPQPVVSDAFRRRVRQSLATLTNSSELGLSRAEQSSKALKKMSIKSARALGFGKKAASAAAEGIAAAAYQLCEQSQ
;
A
#
# COMPACT_ATOMS: atom_id res chain seq x y z
N MET A 1 0.62 9.35 52.92
CA MET A 1 0.95 8.06 52.27
C MET A 1 1.03 8.33 50.79
N GLY A 2 2.25 8.39 50.25
CA GLY A 2 2.50 8.63 48.84
C GLY A 2 2.48 7.30 48.07
N CYS A 3 1.99 7.34 46.84
CA CYS A 3 2.25 6.31 45.85
C CYS A 3 2.58 7.02 44.54
N THR A 4 3.88 7.08 44.25
CA THR A 4 4.48 7.58 43.02
C THR A 4 4.19 6.63 41.86
N ILE A 5 3.52 7.13 40.83
CA ILE A 5 3.36 6.43 39.55
C ILE A 5 4.59 6.76 38.69
N SER A 6 5.48 5.78 38.51
CA SER A 6 6.57 5.85 37.53
C SER A 6 5.99 5.78 36.12
N THR A 7 5.98 6.91 35.42
CA THR A 7 5.71 6.99 33.99
C THR A 7 6.96 6.63 33.21
N THR A 8 7.05 5.41 32.68
CA THR A 8 7.94 5.11 31.55
C THR A 8 7.13 5.26 30.26
N ASN A 9 7.17 6.46 29.70
CA ASN A 9 6.71 6.75 28.34
C ASN A 9 7.62 6.04 27.34
N ASN A 10 7.17 4.91 26.79
CA ASN A 10 7.67 4.38 25.53
C ASN A 10 6.48 4.30 24.56
N ALA A 11 6.03 5.46 24.09
CA ALA A 11 5.22 5.54 22.88
C ALA A 11 6.17 5.36 21.68
N PRO A 12 5.77 4.62 20.63
CA PRO A 12 6.56 4.55 19.41
C PRO A 12 6.72 5.95 18.81
N HIS A 13 7.96 6.30 18.42
CA HIS A 13 8.25 7.55 17.72
C HIS A 13 7.46 7.59 16.40
N SER A 14 6.32 8.30 16.40
CA SER A 14 5.84 8.95 15.18
C SER A 14 6.97 9.85 14.67
N PRO A 15 7.28 9.86 13.37
CA PRO A 15 8.24 10.81 12.83
C PRO A 15 7.75 12.21 13.24
N ARG A 16 8.64 12.98 13.86
CA ARG A 16 8.34 14.38 14.16
C ARG A 16 8.02 15.07 12.83
N GLN A 17 7.12 16.05 12.87
CA GLN A 17 6.72 16.87 11.72
C GLN A 17 7.93 17.47 10.96
N GLU A 18 9.09 17.58 11.63
CA GLU A 18 10.38 18.03 11.10
C GLU A 18 11.09 17.04 10.14
N ASP A 19 10.74 15.75 10.15
CA ASP A 19 11.39 14.72 9.30
C ASP A 19 10.59 14.38 8.01
N ALA A 20 9.41 14.98 7.82
CA ALA A 20 8.61 14.76 6.61
C ALA A 20 9.22 15.54 5.42
N PRO A 21 9.43 14.91 4.25
CA PRO A 21 9.88 15.62 3.06
C PRO A 21 8.90 16.76 2.74
N PRO A 22 9.41 17.92 2.25
CA PRO A 22 8.54 19.04 1.93
C PRO A 22 7.50 18.63 0.89
N LEU A 23 6.25 19.04 1.12
CA LEU A 23 5.16 18.78 0.19
C LEU A 23 5.47 19.39 -1.19
N PRO A 24 5.13 18.70 -2.30
CA PRO A 24 5.45 19.20 -3.62
C PRO A 24 4.69 20.50 -3.91
N PRO A 25 5.32 21.48 -4.59
CA PRO A 25 4.67 22.73 -4.94
C PRO A 25 3.54 22.49 -5.96
N GLN A 26 2.44 23.23 -5.86
CA GLN A 26 1.30 23.17 -6.79
C GLN A 26 1.48 24.19 -7.92
N THR A 27 2.33 23.86 -8.90
CA THR A 27 2.64 24.72 -10.06
C THR A 27 2.41 23.96 -11.35
N ARG A 28 2.18 24.65 -12.47
CA ARG A 28 2.09 23.98 -13.77
C ARG A 28 3.27 23.04 -14.05
N GLN A 29 4.50 23.42 -13.64
CA GLN A 29 5.68 22.57 -13.81
C GLN A 29 5.62 21.29 -12.97
N SER A 30 5.00 21.30 -11.79
CA SER A 30 4.82 20.08 -11.00
C SER A 30 3.80 19.14 -11.65
N PHE A 31 2.70 19.65 -12.19
CA PHE A 31 1.74 18.83 -12.96
C PHE A 31 2.36 18.22 -14.22
N VAL A 32 3.20 18.97 -14.95
CA VAL A 32 3.99 18.41 -16.05
C VAL A 32 4.91 17.29 -15.55
N GLY A 33 5.53 17.45 -14.37
CA GLY A 33 6.32 16.41 -13.71
C GLY A 33 5.50 15.16 -13.38
N VAL A 34 4.27 15.32 -12.89
CA VAL A 34 3.34 14.22 -12.59
C VAL A 34 2.99 13.46 -13.88
N VAL A 35 2.61 14.17 -14.94
CA VAL A 35 2.29 13.56 -16.24
C VAL A 35 3.50 12.85 -16.82
N ASN A 36 4.69 13.46 -16.81
CA ASN A 36 5.91 12.78 -17.23
C ASN A 36 6.17 11.50 -16.43
N GLY A 37 5.90 11.53 -15.12
CA GLY A 37 5.96 10.34 -14.27
C GLY A 37 4.92 9.29 -14.63
N MET A 38 3.72 9.67 -15.08
CA MET A 38 2.69 8.75 -15.58
C MET A 38 3.13 8.08 -16.87
N LEU A 39 3.74 8.86 -17.76
CA LEU A 39 4.22 8.42 -19.08
C LEU A 39 5.51 7.60 -19.01
N SER A 40 6.31 7.75 -17.96
CA SER A 40 7.50 6.94 -17.76
C SER A 40 7.15 5.56 -17.22
N ASP A 41 7.45 4.51 -17.99
CA ASP A 41 7.45 3.13 -17.53
C ASP A 41 8.53 2.93 -16.45
N LEU A 42 8.07 2.81 -15.20
CA LEU A 42 8.68 2.14 -14.04
C LEU A 42 10.15 2.43 -13.64
N PRO A 43 10.44 2.47 -12.34
CA PRO A 43 11.78 2.74 -11.83
C PRO A 43 12.78 1.66 -12.24
N LYS A 44 14.00 2.12 -12.59
CA LYS A 44 15.18 1.29 -12.86
C LYS A 44 15.26 0.11 -11.89
N ARG A 45 15.35 -1.11 -12.44
CA ARG A 45 15.60 -2.37 -11.72
C ARG A 45 16.67 -2.14 -10.65
N ARG A 46 16.29 -2.06 -9.37
CA ARG A 46 17.25 -1.89 -8.26
C ARG A 46 18.26 -3.04 -8.34
N ARG A 47 19.55 -2.71 -8.47
CA ARG A 47 20.64 -3.69 -8.41
C ARG A 47 20.53 -4.45 -7.08
N ARG A 48 20.45 -5.77 -7.13
CA ARG A 48 20.28 -6.69 -5.97
C ARG A 48 21.51 -6.78 -5.03
N GLY A 49 22.32 -5.72 -4.97
CA GLY A 49 23.49 -5.60 -4.09
C GLY A 49 23.36 -4.58 -2.96
N GLY A 50 22.25 -3.84 -2.88
CA GLY A 50 22.02 -2.80 -1.86
C GLY A 50 21.45 -3.31 -0.54
N SER A 51 21.33 -2.42 0.45
CA SER A 51 20.56 -2.64 1.68
C SER A 51 19.07 -2.87 1.36
N LEU A 52 18.36 -3.56 2.25
CA LEU A 52 16.91 -3.65 2.17
C LEU A 52 16.31 -2.27 2.43
N SER A 53 15.27 -1.91 1.69
CA SER A 53 14.46 -0.73 2.02
C SER A 53 13.31 -1.09 2.97
N ASP A 54 12.69 -0.10 3.60
CA ASP A 54 11.58 -0.34 4.54
C ASP A 54 10.43 -1.18 3.93
N PRO A 55 10.05 -0.98 2.64
CA PRO A 55 9.11 -1.88 1.96
C PRO A 55 9.56 -3.34 1.89
N ASP A 56 10.86 -3.58 1.67
CA ASP A 56 11.44 -4.93 1.61
C ASP A 56 11.48 -5.56 3.00
N ILE A 57 11.79 -4.75 4.01
CA ILE A 57 11.78 -5.16 5.42
C ILE A 57 10.35 -5.54 5.84
N SER A 58 9.35 -4.73 5.48
CA SER A 58 7.95 -4.99 5.78
C SER A 58 7.46 -6.30 5.13
N LEU A 59 7.76 -6.50 3.84
CA LEU A 59 7.42 -7.76 3.15
C LEU A 59 8.18 -8.96 3.74
N ALA A 60 9.46 -8.81 4.06
CA ALA A 60 10.23 -9.87 4.73
C ALA A 60 9.68 -10.19 6.13
N GLY A 61 9.13 -9.20 6.84
CA GLY A 61 8.42 -9.36 8.11
C GLY A 61 7.14 -10.17 7.95
N TYR A 62 6.37 -9.95 6.88
CA TYR A 62 5.23 -10.80 6.53
C TYR A 62 5.66 -12.24 6.19
N LEU A 63 6.71 -12.43 5.38
CA LEU A 63 7.24 -13.77 5.09
C LEU A 63 7.76 -14.49 6.34
N LEU A 64 8.38 -13.76 7.26
CA LEU A 64 8.77 -14.27 8.57
C LEU A 64 7.54 -14.71 9.37
N SER A 65 6.50 -13.88 9.41
CA SER A 65 5.24 -14.16 10.11
C SER A 65 4.60 -15.46 9.60
N LYS A 66 4.55 -15.64 8.27
CA LYS A 66 4.10 -16.87 7.60
C LYS A 66 4.92 -18.09 8.02
N ALA A 67 6.24 -17.98 8.05
CA ALA A 67 7.11 -19.07 8.50
C ALA A 67 6.94 -19.41 9.99
N VAL A 68 6.72 -18.41 10.84
CA VAL A 68 6.54 -18.60 12.30
C VAL A 68 5.23 -19.30 12.64
N ILE A 69 4.17 -19.08 11.87
CA ILE A 69 2.89 -19.79 12.03
C ILE A 69 2.86 -21.17 11.34
N GLY A 70 4.01 -21.65 10.85
CA GLY A 70 4.11 -22.96 10.20
C GLY A 70 3.58 -23.02 8.77
N ASP A 71 3.43 -21.87 8.11
CA ASP A 71 2.86 -21.75 6.76
C ASP A 71 3.81 -20.97 5.83
N PRO A 72 5.05 -21.47 5.59
CA PRO A 72 6.04 -20.77 4.79
C PRO A 72 5.59 -20.62 3.32
N VAL A 73 5.95 -19.48 2.71
CA VAL A 73 5.54 -19.16 1.34
C VAL A 73 6.47 -19.81 0.31
N GLU A 74 5.90 -20.36 -0.75
CA GLU A 74 6.65 -20.99 -1.84
C GLU A 74 7.44 -19.98 -2.69
N PRO A 75 8.62 -20.35 -3.24
CA PRO A 75 9.48 -19.44 -3.99
C PRO A 75 8.80 -18.73 -5.17
N GLN A 76 7.84 -19.38 -5.82
CA GLN A 76 7.08 -18.78 -6.92
C GLN A 76 6.17 -17.65 -6.44
N ASP A 77 5.48 -17.85 -5.32
CA ASP A 77 4.56 -16.87 -4.76
C ASP A 77 5.33 -15.71 -4.10
N ILE A 78 6.53 -15.97 -3.57
CA ILE A 78 7.41 -14.89 -3.08
C ILE A 78 7.75 -13.90 -4.19
N ARG A 79 7.99 -14.37 -5.42
CA ARG A 79 8.25 -13.46 -6.57
C ARG A 79 7.03 -12.63 -6.90
N ARG A 80 5.83 -13.22 -6.85
CA ARG A 80 4.55 -12.53 -7.09
C ARG A 80 4.26 -11.49 -6.01
N LEU A 81 4.44 -11.85 -4.72
CA LEU A 81 4.30 -10.94 -3.58
C LEU A 81 5.27 -9.76 -3.68
N HIS A 82 6.53 -10.02 -4.03
CA HIS A 82 7.52 -8.95 -4.19
C HIS A 82 7.15 -7.99 -5.33
N LYS A 83 6.67 -8.53 -6.46
CA LYS A 83 6.18 -7.73 -7.58
C LYS A 83 4.96 -6.88 -7.20
N ALA A 84 4.00 -7.46 -6.49
CA ALA A 84 2.84 -6.77 -5.95
C ALA A 84 3.23 -5.67 -4.94
N ASN A 85 4.17 -5.96 -4.04
CA ASN A 85 4.69 -5.00 -3.08
C ASN A 85 5.35 -3.80 -3.78
N ASN A 86 6.11 -4.03 -4.86
CA ASN A 86 6.67 -2.95 -5.66
C ASN A 86 5.58 -2.05 -6.27
N THR A 87 4.51 -2.64 -6.81
CA THR A 87 3.35 -1.85 -7.28
C THR A 87 2.72 -1.04 -6.14
N MET A 88 2.58 -1.59 -4.94
CA MET A 88 2.05 -0.83 -3.80
C MET A 88 2.93 0.39 -3.48
N GLN A 89 4.25 0.25 -3.49
CA GLN A 89 5.17 1.36 -3.21
C GLN A 89 5.14 2.42 -4.30
N GLU A 90 5.15 2.00 -5.56
CA GLU A 90 5.04 2.91 -6.69
C GLU A 90 3.71 3.66 -6.68
N THR A 91 2.62 3.00 -6.27
CA THR A 91 1.31 3.62 -6.10
C THR A 91 1.36 4.66 -4.99
N ARG A 92 1.84 4.29 -3.79
CA ARG A 92 1.96 5.22 -2.64
C ARG A 92 2.79 6.46 -2.98
N ALA A 93 3.86 6.30 -3.75
CA ALA A 93 4.72 7.41 -4.18
C ALA A 93 4.00 8.46 -5.05
N ARG A 94 2.83 8.14 -5.61
CA ARG A 94 1.99 9.10 -6.37
C ARG A 94 1.05 9.93 -5.52
N PHE A 95 0.92 9.59 -4.24
CA PHE A 95 0.06 10.28 -3.29
C PHE A 95 0.91 10.86 -2.15
N PRO A 96 1.72 11.90 -2.43
CA PRO A 96 2.67 12.46 -1.47
C PRO A 96 1.99 13.09 -0.25
N TYR A 97 0.72 13.46 -0.37
CA TYR A 97 -0.08 14.01 0.73
C TYR A 97 -0.69 12.92 1.63
N GLY A 98 -0.67 11.67 1.20
CA GLY A 98 -1.26 10.54 1.93
C GLY A 98 -2.66 10.17 1.46
N ARG A 99 -3.34 9.36 2.28
CA ARG A 99 -4.45 8.47 1.89
C ARG A 99 -5.83 9.12 1.84
N GLY A 100 -5.88 10.44 1.71
CA GLY A 100 -7.10 11.22 1.66
C GLY A 100 -7.75 11.40 3.02
N ASN A 101 -8.32 10.33 3.57
CA ASN A 101 -9.19 10.35 4.75
C ASN A 101 -8.62 9.57 5.95
N VAL A 102 -7.32 9.30 5.99
CA VAL A 102 -6.69 8.62 7.13
C VAL A 102 -6.17 9.63 8.15
N ALA A 103 -6.58 9.52 9.41
CA ALA A 103 -6.33 10.49 10.46
C ALA A 103 -4.85 10.92 10.60
N THR A 104 -3.91 9.97 10.53
CA THR A 104 -2.48 10.27 10.61
C THR A 104 -1.98 11.10 9.45
N ASP A 105 -2.50 10.85 8.25
CA ASP A 105 -2.07 11.52 7.03
C ASP A 105 -2.66 12.92 6.96
N ILE A 106 -3.91 13.08 7.41
CA ILE A 106 -4.58 14.37 7.60
C ILE A 106 -3.76 15.25 8.55
N ALA A 107 -3.38 14.71 9.71
CA ALA A 107 -2.61 15.45 10.71
C ALA A 107 -1.22 15.84 10.21
N VAL A 108 -0.50 14.93 9.54
CA VAL A 108 0.86 15.20 9.03
C VAL A 108 0.85 16.19 7.87
N SER A 109 -0.17 16.13 7.01
CA SER A 109 -0.26 16.97 5.81
C SER A 109 -1.02 18.28 6.01
N ASP A 110 -1.48 18.57 7.23
CA ASP A 110 -2.35 19.72 7.54
C ASP A 110 -3.58 19.76 6.60
N HIS A 111 -4.35 18.66 6.60
CA HIS A 111 -5.54 18.45 5.77
C HIS A 111 -5.31 18.41 4.24
N ALA A 112 -4.08 18.59 3.75
CA ALA A 112 -3.81 18.51 2.31
C ALA A 112 -4.16 17.13 1.73
N SER A 113 -4.03 16.04 2.49
CA SER A 113 -4.48 14.72 2.06
C SER A 113 -5.96 14.72 1.65
N SER A 114 -6.83 15.26 2.51
CA SER A 114 -8.29 15.30 2.29
C SER A 114 -8.65 16.26 1.17
N GLN A 115 -8.00 17.42 1.12
CA GLN A 115 -8.23 18.41 0.07
C GLN A 115 -7.88 17.85 -1.32
N HIS A 116 -6.75 17.15 -1.45
CA HIS A 116 -6.37 16.53 -2.71
C HIS A 116 -7.28 15.36 -3.10
N ALA A 117 -7.71 14.55 -2.13
CA ALA A 117 -8.66 13.47 -2.40
C ALA A 117 -10.04 13.99 -2.84
N GLN A 118 -10.55 15.02 -2.17
CA GLN A 118 -11.80 15.68 -2.57
C GLN A 118 -11.67 16.36 -3.94
N ALA A 119 -10.54 17.03 -4.22
CA ALA A 119 -10.29 17.61 -5.53
C ALA A 119 -10.27 16.55 -6.63
N ALA A 120 -9.67 15.38 -6.39
CA ALA A 120 -9.68 14.28 -7.36
C ALA A 120 -11.10 13.77 -7.63
N HIS A 121 -11.92 13.66 -6.59
CA HIS A 121 -13.34 13.31 -6.74
C HIS A 121 -14.09 14.35 -7.58
N ASP A 122 -14.00 15.62 -7.22
CA ASP A 122 -14.71 16.70 -7.91
C ASP A 122 -14.30 16.79 -9.39
N VAL A 123 -12.99 16.74 -9.66
CA VAL A 123 -12.45 16.75 -11.05
C VAL A 123 -12.98 15.55 -11.82
N PHE A 124 -13.04 14.35 -11.22
CA PHE A 124 -13.59 13.18 -11.89
C PHE A 124 -15.09 13.33 -12.20
N VAL A 125 -15.88 13.86 -11.26
CA VAL A 125 -17.31 14.11 -11.46
C VAL A 125 -17.56 15.11 -12.58
N ASP A 126 -16.85 16.23 -12.59
CA ASP A 126 -17.01 17.26 -13.61
C ASP A 126 -16.51 16.77 -14.97
N LEU A 127 -15.45 15.98 -15.00
CA LEU A 127 -14.97 15.32 -16.21
C LEU A 127 -16.04 14.40 -16.79
N VAL A 128 -16.67 13.54 -15.98
CA VAL A 128 -17.76 12.65 -16.42
C VAL A 128 -18.94 13.45 -16.98
N ARG A 129 -19.30 14.59 -16.35
CA ARG A 129 -20.36 15.49 -16.84
C ARG A 129 -20.01 16.16 -18.16
N ALA A 130 -18.73 16.47 -18.39
CA ALA A 130 -18.25 17.17 -19.58
C ALA A 130 -18.02 16.26 -20.81
N ALA A 131 -18.38 14.97 -20.73
CA ALA A 131 -18.12 13.95 -21.75
C ALA A 131 -16.60 13.76 -22.02
N PRO A 132 -15.88 13.05 -21.13
CA PRO A 132 -14.44 12.77 -21.25
C PRO A 132 -14.09 11.97 -22.52
N PRO A 133 -12.78 11.79 -22.80
CA PRO A 133 -12.33 10.80 -23.79
C PRO A 133 -13.04 9.46 -23.59
N ALA A 134 -13.50 8.87 -24.70
CA ALA A 134 -14.29 7.64 -24.68
C ALA A 134 -13.61 6.49 -23.91
N SER A 135 -12.27 6.44 -23.87
CA SER A 135 -11.50 5.46 -23.09
C SER A 135 -11.72 5.57 -21.58
N MET A 136 -11.88 6.78 -21.03
CA MET A 136 -12.18 6.98 -19.61
C MET A 136 -13.64 6.68 -19.26
N LEU A 137 -14.56 6.91 -20.21
CA LEU A 137 -15.97 6.58 -20.03
C LEU A 137 -16.25 5.08 -20.08
N THR A 138 -15.58 4.38 -21.00
CA THR A 138 -15.73 2.92 -21.18
C THR A 138 -15.04 2.12 -20.09
N ASN A 139 -14.04 2.70 -19.41
CA ASN A 139 -13.40 2.13 -18.23
C ASN A 139 -13.31 3.19 -17.11
N PRO A 140 -14.34 3.30 -16.24
CA PRO A 140 -14.34 4.29 -15.17
C PRO A 140 -13.20 4.10 -14.16
N THR A 141 -12.69 2.86 -13.99
CA THR A 141 -11.52 2.58 -13.14
C THR A 141 -10.27 3.22 -13.71
N LEU A 142 -10.08 3.19 -15.04
CA LEU A 142 -8.97 3.89 -15.69
C LEU A 142 -9.09 5.41 -15.47
N GLY A 143 -10.28 5.99 -15.68
CA GLY A 143 -10.51 7.41 -15.44
C GLY A 143 -10.18 7.80 -13.99
N HIS A 144 -10.63 7.00 -13.02
CA HIS A 144 -10.34 7.24 -11.61
C HIS A 144 -8.84 7.15 -11.30
N ALA A 145 -8.11 6.19 -11.88
CA ALA A 145 -6.67 6.07 -11.73
C ALA A 145 -5.93 7.31 -12.25
N VAL A 146 -6.24 7.73 -13.48
CA VAL A 146 -5.57 8.87 -14.15
C VAL A 146 -5.85 10.18 -13.40
N VAL A 147 -7.09 10.43 -12.99
CA VAL A 147 -7.44 11.65 -12.23
C VAL A 147 -6.80 11.64 -10.84
N SER A 148 -6.88 10.53 -10.11
CA SER A 148 -6.30 10.45 -8.75
C SER A 148 -4.81 10.70 -8.77
N GLU A 149 -4.11 10.13 -9.74
CA GLU A 149 -2.67 10.32 -9.88
C GLU A 149 -2.33 11.74 -10.38
N PHE A 150 -3.16 12.35 -11.24
CA PHE A 150 -2.92 13.71 -11.76
C PHE A 150 -3.07 14.77 -10.65
N VAL A 151 -4.11 14.62 -9.84
CA VAL A 151 -4.38 15.49 -8.68
C VAL A 151 -3.50 15.12 -7.48
N GLN A 152 -2.83 13.96 -7.55
CA GLN A 152 -2.01 13.40 -6.47
C GLN A 152 -2.81 13.15 -5.17
N GLY A 153 -4.08 12.76 -5.32
CA GLY A 153 -5.03 12.61 -4.22
C GLY A 153 -6.08 11.53 -4.51
N GLY A 154 -6.54 10.85 -3.47
CA GLY A 154 -7.61 9.86 -3.58
C GLY A 154 -7.87 9.12 -2.27
N HIS A 155 -9.04 8.48 -2.18
CA HIS A 155 -9.37 7.50 -1.15
C HIS A 155 -9.01 6.08 -1.61
N CYS A 156 -9.44 5.05 -0.87
CA CYS A 156 -9.19 3.64 -1.19
C CYS A 156 -9.42 3.30 -2.67
N ALA A 157 -10.53 3.78 -3.27
CA ALA A 157 -10.85 3.57 -4.68
C ALA A 157 -9.82 4.16 -5.66
N GLY A 158 -9.28 5.35 -5.39
CA GLY A 158 -8.23 5.96 -6.22
C GLY A 158 -6.92 5.18 -6.13
N TYR A 159 -6.55 4.76 -4.91
CA TYR A 159 -5.40 3.90 -4.68
C TYR A 159 -5.52 2.53 -5.35
N ALA A 160 -6.69 1.89 -5.27
CA ALA A 160 -7.00 0.61 -5.91
C ALA A 160 -6.97 0.71 -7.45
N ALA A 161 -7.50 1.81 -8.00
CA ALA A 161 -7.51 2.09 -9.42
C ALA A 161 -6.08 2.25 -9.95
N VAL A 162 -5.26 3.10 -9.32
CA VAL A 162 -3.85 3.30 -9.70
C VAL A 162 -3.06 1.99 -9.58
N ALA A 163 -3.25 1.23 -8.49
CA ALA A 163 -2.59 -0.06 -8.31
C ALA A 163 -2.96 -1.04 -9.44
N THR A 164 -4.25 -1.12 -9.79
CA THR A 164 -4.75 -1.97 -10.88
C THR A 164 -4.08 -1.61 -12.22
N MET A 165 -4.15 -0.33 -12.63
CA MET A 165 -3.62 0.12 -13.92
C MET A 165 -2.10 0.00 -14.01
N ARG A 166 -1.38 0.16 -12.89
CA ARG A 166 0.08 0.00 -12.86
C ARG A 166 0.54 -1.45 -12.74
N HIS A 167 -0.30 -2.33 -12.19
CA HIS A 167 0.08 -3.74 -12.06
C HIS A 167 -0.10 -4.53 -13.36
N VAL A 168 -1.06 -4.15 -14.22
CA VAL A 168 -1.40 -4.91 -15.43
C VAL A 168 -0.20 -5.12 -16.37
N GLN A 169 0.65 -4.11 -16.55
CA GLN A 169 1.89 -4.21 -17.35
C GLN A 169 2.96 -5.14 -16.77
N LYS A 170 2.81 -5.54 -15.50
CA LYS A 170 3.75 -6.42 -14.80
C LYS A 170 3.29 -7.87 -14.75
N LEU A 171 2.10 -8.17 -15.25
CA LEU A 171 1.53 -9.51 -15.24
C LEU A 171 2.35 -10.46 -16.11
N GLN A 172 2.39 -11.71 -15.71
CA GLN A 172 2.79 -12.83 -16.55
C GLN A 172 1.56 -13.38 -17.30
N PRO A 173 1.72 -14.19 -18.37
CA PRO A 173 0.61 -14.63 -19.21
C PRO A 173 -0.61 -15.24 -18.48
N GLU A 174 -0.38 -15.97 -17.39
CA GLU A 174 -1.43 -16.63 -16.59
C GLU A 174 -1.95 -15.76 -15.42
N GLU A 175 -1.39 -14.57 -15.23
CA GLU A 175 -1.79 -13.68 -14.16
C GLU A 175 -2.82 -12.66 -14.64
N SER A 176 -3.69 -12.28 -13.71
CA SER A 176 -4.64 -11.19 -13.89
C SER A 176 -4.57 -10.22 -12.71
N VAL A 177 -4.94 -8.96 -12.96
CA VAL A 177 -5.17 -7.97 -11.92
C VAL A 177 -6.64 -7.58 -11.92
N HIS A 178 -7.20 -7.45 -10.72
CA HIS A 178 -8.61 -7.17 -10.50
C HIS A 178 -8.77 -5.94 -9.64
N TYR A 179 -9.66 -5.05 -10.01
CA TYR A 179 -10.18 -4.03 -9.10
C TYR A 179 -11.34 -4.66 -8.31
N VAL A 180 -11.23 -4.64 -6.99
CA VAL A 180 -12.16 -5.34 -6.09
C VAL A 180 -12.69 -4.38 -5.03
N GLN A 181 -13.97 -4.53 -4.70
CA GLN A 181 -14.66 -3.77 -3.67
C GLN A 181 -15.21 -4.70 -2.57
N HIS A 182 -15.22 -4.24 -1.33
CA HIS A 182 -15.90 -4.93 -0.23
C HIS A 182 -17.39 -4.58 -0.23
N ASN A 183 -18.26 -5.60 -0.24
CA ASN A 183 -19.72 -5.46 -0.37
C ASN A 183 -20.38 -4.65 0.75
N HIS A 184 -19.75 -4.58 1.93
CA HIS A 184 -20.36 -4.01 3.14
C HIS A 184 -19.54 -2.94 3.87
N GLN A 185 -18.28 -2.69 3.47
CA GLN A 185 -17.35 -1.86 4.27
C GLN A 185 -16.85 -0.63 3.49
N GLY A 186 -17.37 -0.38 2.29
CA GLY A 186 -16.98 0.79 1.49
C GLY A 186 -15.47 0.89 1.25
N HIS A 187 -14.81 -0.24 0.99
CA HIS A 187 -13.37 -0.31 0.79
C HIS A 187 -13.02 -0.98 -0.53
N ASP A 188 -11.97 -0.50 -1.19
CA ASP A 188 -11.56 -0.92 -2.52
C ASP A 188 -10.05 -1.23 -2.52
N TRP A 189 -9.64 -2.29 -3.22
CA TRP A 189 -8.24 -2.69 -3.39
C TRP A 189 -8.03 -3.35 -4.75
N ALA A 190 -6.77 -3.66 -5.07
CA ALA A 190 -6.43 -4.46 -6.24
C ALA A 190 -6.01 -5.88 -5.84
N GLU A 191 -6.32 -6.87 -6.67
CA GLU A 191 -5.91 -8.27 -6.46
C GLU A 191 -5.12 -8.80 -7.64
N SER A 192 -3.95 -9.41 -7.39
CA SER A 192 -3.23 -10.21 -8.38
C SER A 192 -3.62 -11.68 -8.22
N ARG A 193 -4.25 -12.23 -9.25
CA ARG A 193 -4.80 -13.60 -9.25
C ARG A 193 -4.06 -14.49 -10.24
N VAL A 194 -4.09 -15.79 -9.94
CA VAL A 194 -3.70 -16.90 -10.82
C VAL A 194 -4.83 -17.93 -10.81
N PRO A 195 -4.90 -18.84 -11.79
CA PRO A 195 -5.96 -19.86 -11.89
C PRO A 195 -6.08 -20.79 -10.68
N ASP A 196 -5.04 -20.90 -9.84
CA ASP A 196 -4.94 -21.80 -8.68
C ASP A 196 -5.85 -21.41 -7.48
N GLY A 197 -6.75 -20.44 -7.64
CA GLY A 197 -7.81 -20.12 -6.68
C GLY A 197 -7.44 -19.09 -5.60
N HIS A 198 -8.43 -18.78 -4.74
CA HIS A 198 -8.40 -17.64 -3.80
C HIS A 198 -7.19 -17.62 -2.86
N HIS A 199 -6.73 -18.80 -2.42
CA HIS A 199 -5.59 -18.92 -1.50
C HIS A 199 -4.24 -18.46 -2.10
N LYS A 200 -4.13 -18.36 -3.43
CA LYS A 200 -2.98 -17.79 -4.15
C LYS A 200 -3.19 -16.35 -4.62
N THR A 201 -4.34 -15.76 -4.28
CA THR A 201 -4.65 -14.36 -4.58
C THR A 201 -3.83 -13.47 -3.67
N ILE A 202 -3.19 -12.47 -4.26
CA ILE A 202 -2.37 -11.49 -3.57
C ILE A 202 -3.11 -10.15 -3.56
N VAL A 203 -3.25 -9.56 -2.39
CA VAL A 203 -3.86 -8.24 -2.19
C VAL A 203 -2.80 -7.15 -2.36
N LEU A 204 -3.13 -6.17 -3.20
CA LEU A 204 -2.43 -4.92 -3.39
C LEU A 204 -3.32 -3.81 -2.85
N ASP A 205 -3.10 -3.46 -1.57
CA ASP A 205 -3.86 -2.41 -0.90
C ASP A 205 -2.91 -1.31 -0.43
N PRO A 206 -2.57 -0.36 -1.31
CA PRO A 206 -1.65 0.72 -0.96
C PRO A 206 -2.28 1.77 -0.02
N TRP A 207 -3.60 1.75 0.21
CA TRP A 207 -4.29 2.56 1.20
C TRP A 207 -4.14 1.97 2.62
N ALA A 208 -4.23 0.64 2.77
CA ALA A 208 -3.93 -0.01 4.04
C ALA A 208 -2.44 0.02 4.39
N GLN A 209 -2.11 -0.10 5.68
CA GLN A 209 -0.74 -0.18 6.19
C GLN A 209 -0.18 -1.60 6.08
N GLY A 210 1.03 -1.70 5.52
CA GLY A 210 1.75 -2.97 5.40
C GLY A 210 2.15 -3.31 3.97
N PRO A 211 2.68 -4.53 3.78
CA PRO A 211 3.12 -5.01 2.47
C PRO A 211 1.98 -5.67 1.70
N ALA A 212 2.26 -6.13 0.47
CA ALA A 212 1.36 -7.06 -0.20
C ALA A 212 1.26 -8.39 0.58
N VAL A 213 0.06 -8.94 0.68
CA VAL A 213 -0.24 -10.17 1.45
C VAL A 213 -1.14 -11.11 0.66
N PHE A 214 -1.29 -12.35 1.10
CA PHE A 214 -2.31 -13.23 0.54
C PHE A 214 -3.69 -12.79 0.98
N ALA A 215 -4.70 -13.00 0.12
CA ALA A 215 -6.08 -12.66 0.42
C ALA A 215 -6.56 -13.35 1.71
N SER A 216 -6.19 -14.61 1.95
CA SER A 216 -6.52 -15.36 3.17
C SER A 216 -6.00 -14.73 4.47
N ASP A 217 -4.94 -13.92 4.38
CA ASP A 217 -4.34 -13.23 5.52
C ASP A 217 -4.77 -11.75 5.59
N SER A 218 -5.48 -11.25 4.58
CA SER A 218 -5.92 -9.86 4.45
C SER A 218 -7.12 -9.52 5.34
N ARG A 219 -7.18 -8.30 5.85
CA ARG A 219 -8.31 -7.79 6.62
C ARG A 219 -9.61 -7.72 5.80
N PHE A 220 -9.51 -7.26 4.55
CA PHE A 220 -10.68 -7.00 3.71
C PHE A 220 -10.97 -8.12 2.72
N ALA A 221 -9.97 -8.92 2.34
CA ALA A 221 -10.11 -9.93 1.29
C ALA A 221 -10.15 -11.39 1.79
N ALA A 222 -10.06 -11.64 3.10
CA ALA A 222 -10.03 -13.01 3.64
C ALA A 222 -11.29 -13.81 3.30
N ASN A 223 -12.45 -13.16 3.23
CA ASN A 223 -13.69 -13.80 2.82
C ASN A 223 -14.10 -13.36 1.41
N ALA A 224 -13.85 -14.24 0.42
CA ALA A 224 -14.21 -13.98 -0.98
C ALA A 224 -15.71 -13.70 -1.19
N GLN A 225 -16.60 -14.20 -0.31
CA GLN A 225 -18.05 -13.95 -0.41
C GLN A 225 -18.42 -12.48 -0.12
N HIS A 226 -17.54 -11.73 0.54
CA HIS A 226 -17.75 -10.31 0.84
C HIS A 226 -17.08 -9.39 -0.18
N THR A 227 -16.56 -9.95 -1.27
CA THR A 227 -15.83 -9.20 -2.30
C THR A 227 -16.64 -9.17 -3.59
N GLN A 228 -16.57 -8.06 -4.31
CA GLN A 228 -17.11 -7.91 -5.66
C GLN A 228 -16.01 -7.42 -6.60
N GLU A 229 -15.80 -8.16 -7.67
CA GLU A 229 -14.96 -7.73 -8.78
C GLU A 229 -15.68 -6.66 -9.61
N ARG A 230 -14.99 -5.56 -9.89
CA ARG A 230 -15.52 -4.46 -10.73
C ARG A 230 -14.84 -4.39 -12.09
N LEU A 231 -13.61 -4.89 -12.18
CA LEU A 231 -12.82 -4.94 -13.40
C LEU A 231 -11.79 -6.06 -13.28
N ALA A 232 -11.60 -6.82 -14.35
CA ALA A 232 -10.52 -7.78 -14.51
C ALA A 232 -9.69 -7.43 -15.74
N LEU A 233 -8.37 -7.44 -15.58
CA LEU A 233 -7.41 -7.25 -16.66
C LEU A 233 -6.39 -8.39 -16.64
N ASN A 234 -5.91 -8.80 -17.80
CA ASN A 234 -4.87 -9.81 -17.97
C ASN A 234 -3.63 -9.18 -18.63
N ALA A 235 -2.57 -9.98 -18.79
CA ALA A 235 -1.30 -9.49 -19.34
C ALA A 235 -1.43 -8.88 -20.76
N LYS A 236 -2.40 -9.32 -21.57
CA LYS A 236 -2.60 -8.79 -22.95
C LYS A 236 -3.18 -7.38 -22.96
N ASP A 237 -3.81 -6.96 -21.87
CA ASP A 237 -4.38 -5.63 -21.73
C ASP A 237 -3.32 -4.57 -21.39
N GLY A 238 -2.09 -5.00 -21.04
CA GLY A 238 -1.02 -4.15 -20.54
C GLY A 238 -0.72 -2.93 -21.40
N ASP A 239 -0.43 -3.15 -22.69
CA ASP A 239 -0.03 -2.10 -23.62
C ASP A 239 -1.19 -1.15 -23.96
N ASP A 240 -2.41 -1.67 -24.10
CA ASP A 240 -3.61 -0.86 -24.35
C ASP A 240 -3.92 0.03 -23.14
N ILE A 241 -3.85 -0.51 -21.92
CA ILE A 241 -4.03 0.28 -20.69
C ILE A 241 -2.92 1.33 -20.55
N ALA A 242 -1.67 1.00 -20.91
CA ALA A 242 -0.58 1.97 -20.93
C ALA A 242 -0.87 3.15 -21.86
N ALA A 243 -1.25 2.85 -23.11
CA ALA A 243 -1.57 3.85 -24.11
C ALA A 243 -2.77 4.72 -23.70
N LYS A 244 -3.82 4.12 -23.16
CA LYS A 244 -5.01 4.85 -22.67
C LYS A 244 -4.70 5.69 -21.44
N THR A 245 -3.85 5.22 -20.54
CA THR A 245 -3.35 6.00 -19.39
C THR A 245 -2.59 7.22 -19.87
N ALA A 246 -1.70 7.06 -20.85
CA ALA A 246 -0.91 8.14 -21.43
C ALA A 246 -1.80 9.19 -22.12
N ALA A 247 -2.73 8.76 -22.96
CA ALA A 247 -3.68 9.64 -23.62
C ALA A 247 -4.55 10.40 -22.60
N GLY A 248 -4.97 9.70 -21.54
CA GLY A 248 -5.75 10.32 -20.48
C GLY A 248 -4.98 11.36 -19.67
N ALA A 249 -3.72 11.06 -19.32
CA ALA A 249 -2.84 11.99 -18.61
C ALA A 249 -2.60 13.28 -19.43
N GLN A 250 -2.34 13.13 -20.73
CA GLN A 250 -2.17 14.25 -21.64
C GLN A 250 -3.45 15.09 -21.74
N TYR A 251 -4.61 14.43 -21.85
CA TYR A 251 -5.90 15.12 -21.88
C TYR A 251 -6.13 15.97 -20.61
N LEU A 252 -5.85 15.42 -19.42
CA LEU A 252 -6.01 16.17 -18.17
C LEU A 252 -5.08 17.38 -18.12
N LEU A 253 -3.84 17.25 -18.60
CA LEU A 253 -2.88 18.36 -18.63
C LEU A 253 -3.36 19.51 -19.51
N GLU A 254 -3.90 19.18 -20.69
CA GLU A 254 -4.34 20.16 -21.68
C GLU A 254 -5.67 20.81 -21.32
N ASN A 255 -6.61 20.04 -20.75
CA ASN A 255 -8.01 20.44 -20.64
C ASN A 255 -8.50 20.61 -19.20
N CYS A 256 -7.89 19.90 -18.23
CA CYS A 256 -8.38 19.85 -16.85
C CYS A 256 -7.47 20.56 -15.85
N LEU A 257 -6.26 20.99 -16.24
CA LEU A 257 -5.35 21.66 -15.31
C LEU A 257 -5.99 22.91 -14.64
N PRO A 258 -6.62 23.85 -15.36
CA PRO A 258 -7.27 25.00 -14.72
C PRO A 258 -8.41 24.60 -13.77
N LEU A 259 -9.15 23.56 -14.12
CA LEU A 259 -10.22 23.01 -13.29
C LEU A 259 -9.64 22.46 -11.98
N THR A 260 -8.62 21.60 -12.06
CA THR A 260 -7.91 21.04 -10.90
C THR A 260 -7.36 22.13 -9.99
N GLU A 261 -6.70 23.15 -10.55
CA GLU A 261 -6.20 24.28 -9.77
C GLU A 261 -7.34 25.04 -9.07
N THR A 262 -8.49 25.17 -9.71
CA THR A 262 -9.67 25.83 -9.16
C THR A 262 -10.24 25.05 -7.97
N HIS A 263 -10.39 23.72 -8.08
CA HIS A 263 -10.85 22.89 -6.96
C HIS A 263 -9.88 22.95 -5.78
N LEU A 264 -8.58 22.80 -6.01
CA LEU A 264 -7.57 22.85 -4.94
C LEU A 264 -7.55 24.21 -4.24
N LYS A 265 -7.58 25.32 -5.00
CA LYS A 265 -7.65 26.67 -4.43
C LYS A 265 -8.92 26.87 -3.61
N ARG A 266 -10.07 26.42 -4.13
CA ARG A 266 -11.35 26.53 -3.43
C ARG A 266 -11.35 25.74 -2.13
N LEU A 267 -10.95 24.47 -2.16
CA LEU A 267 -10.93 23.60 -0.98
C LEU A 267 -9.98 24.13 0.10
N LYS A 268 -8.82 24.67 -0.30
CA LYS A 268 -7.90 25.33 0.61
C LYS A 268 -8.50 26.60 1.23
N ALA A 269 -9.11 27.46 0.41
CA ALA A 269 -9.75 28.70 0.89
C ALA A 269 -10.95 28.44 1.81
N GLN A 270 -11.59 27.28 1.67
CA GLN A 270 -12.70 26.83 2.52
C GLN A 270 -12.23 26.10 3.78
N GLU A 271 -10.92 25.92 3.98
CA GLU A 271 -10.36 25.09 5.04
C GLU A 271 -11.05 23.72 5.08
N PHE A 272 -11.17 23.08 3.91
CA PHE A 272 -11.94 21.85 3.78
C PHE A 272 -11.37 20.75 4.68
N HIS A 273 -12.25 20.22 5.54
CA HIS A 273 -12.00 19.07 6.39
C HIS A 273 -12.96 17.94 6.01
N CYS A 274 -12.43 16.72 5.94
CA CYS A 274 -13.23 15.51 5.77
C CYS A 274 -14.21 15.37 6.95
N ALA A 275 -15.43 14.90 6.69
CA ALA A 275 -16.41 14.71 7.75
C ALA A 275 -15.88 13.69 8.78
N PRO A 276 -16.11 13.88 10.10
CA PRO A 276 -15.55 12.99 11.12
C PRO A 276 -15.86 11.49 10.90
N GLU A 277 -17.05 11.18 10.38
CA GLU A 277 -17.50 9.84 10.04
C GLU A 277 -16.80 9.22 8.82
N GLU A 278 -16.19 10.04 7.98
CA GLU A 278 -15.42 9.61 6.81
C GLU A 278 -13.92 9.45 7.13
N VAL A 279 -13.48 9.89 8.32
CA VAL A 279 -12.10 9.78 8.77
C VAL A 279 -11.82 8.39 9.33
N TRP A 280 -10.85 7.70 8.74
CA TRP A 280 -10.41 6.38 9.18
C TRP A 280 -9.16 6.46 10.05
N GLN A 281 -9.14 5.67 11.11
CA GLN A 281 -7.87 5.32 11.75
C GLN A 281 -7.03 4.45 10.80
N PRO A 282 -5.69 4.49 10.90
CA PRO A 282 -4.86 3.65 10.05
C PRO A 282 -5.19 2.16 10.17
N GLN A 283 -5.57 1.57 9.05
CA GLN A 283 -5.97 0.17 8.98
C GLN A 283 -4.79 -0.70 8.53
N PRO A 284 -4.33 -1.72 9.28
CA PRO A 284 -3.43 -2.74 8.75
C PRO A 284 -4.09 -3.54 7.64
N VAL A 285 -3.27 -3.93 6.66
CA VAL A 285 -3.67 -4.79 5.54
C VAL A 285 -3.98 -6.23 5.98
N VAL A 286 -3.39 -6.69 7.09
CA VAL A 286 -3.58 -8.04 7.63
C VAL A 286 -4.76 -8.13 8.58
N SER A 287 -5.47 -9.26 8.56
CA SER A 287 -6.63 -9.53 9.42
C SER A 287 -6.25 -9.74 10.88
N ASP A 288 -7.15 -9.44 11.81
CA ASP A 288 -6.91 -9.68 13.23
C ASP A 288 -6.72 -11.17 13.54
N ALA A 289 -7.33 -12.07 12.76
CA ALA A 289 -7.12 -13.51 12.88
C ALA A 289 -5.68 -13.91 12.53
N PHE A 290 -5.12 -13.39 11.44
CA PHE A 290 -3.71 -13.59 11.10
C PHE A 290 -2.80 -13.07 12.21
N ARG A 291 -3.04 -11.83 12.67
CA ARG A 291 -2.22 -11.16 13.68
C ARG A 291 -2.21 -11.91 15.01
N ARG A 292 -3.36 -12.46 15.44
CA ARG A 292 -3.46 -13.30 16.64
C ARG A 292 -2.61 -14.57 16.52
N ARG A 293 -2.68 -15.28 15.39
CA ARG A 293 -1.88 -16.50 15.15
C ARG A 293 -0.39 -16.20 15.21
N VAL A 294 0.05 -15.14 14.53
CA VAL A 294 1.46 -14.72 14.52
C VAL A 294 1.93 -14.34 15.91
N ARG A 295 1.14 -13.54 16.65
CA ARG A 295 1.45 -13.16 18.03
C ARG A 295 1.58 -14.37 18.94
N GLN A 296 0.66 -15.33 18.85
CA GLN A 296 0.71 -16.55 19.65
C GLN A 296 1.96 -17.38 19.32
N SER A 297 2.29 -17.56 18.03
CA SER A 297 3.49 -18.30 17.63
C SER A 297 4.79 -17.59 18.02
N LEU A 298 4.86 -16.26 17.89
CA LEU A 298 6.00 -15.47 18.36
C LEU A 298 6.15 -15.56 19.88
N ALA A 299 5.05 -15.45 20.62
CA ALA A 299 5.05 -15.62 22.07
C ALA A 299 5.50 -17.03 22.49
N THR A 300 5.12 -18.08 21.78
CA THR A 300 5.63 -19.44 22.06
C THR A 300 7.15 -19.54 21.82
N LEU A 301 7.67 -18.82 20.82
CA LEU A 301 9.11 -18.75 20.56
C LEU A 301 9.85 -17.96 21.66
N THR A 302 9.24 -16.92 22.26
CA THR A 302 9.91 -16.02 23.22
C THR A 302 9.58 -16.28 24.70
N ASN A 303 8.33 -16.58 25.05
CA ASN A 303 7.81 -16.76 26.43
C ASN A 303 7.97 -18.18 26.97
N SER A 304 9.08 -18.85 26.65
CA SER A 304 9.48 -20.03 27.42
C SER A 304 10.05 -19.60 28.78
N SER A 305 9.25 -18.91 29.61
CA SER A 305 9.65 -18.40 30.93
C SER A 305 9.88 -19.49 31.98
N GLU A 306 9.74 -20.77 31.62
CA GLU A 306 10.15 -21.92 32.45
C GLU A 306 11.50 -22.52 32.04
N LEU A 307 12.18 -21.98 31.03
CA LEU A 307 13.36 -22.63 30.43
C LEU A 307 14.52 -21.63 30.36
N GLY A 308 15.65 -21.96 31.00
CA GLY A 308 16.78 -21.07 31.27
C GLY A 308 17.40 -20.33 30.07
N LEU A 309 18.28 -19.38 30.37
CA LEU A 309 18.96 -18.43 29.46
C LEU A 309 19.42 -19.02 28.11
N SER A 310 19.86 -20.28 28.08
CA SER A 310 20.31 -20.97 26.85
C SER A 310 19.21 -21.14 25.79
N ARG A 311 17.95 -21.27 26.18
CA ARG A 311 16.82 -21.47 25.24
C ARG A 311 16.30 -20.14 24.69
N ALA A 312 16.28 -19.07 25.50
CA ALA A 312 15.98 -17.71 25.02
C ALA A 312 17.00 -17.24 23.97
N GLU A 313 18.29 -17.52 24.19
CA GLU A 313 19.33 -17.28 23.20
C GLU A 313 19.14 -18.12 21.92
N GLN A 314 18.70 -19.38 22.04
CA GLN A 314 18.38 -20.23 20.89
C GLN A 314 17.18 -19.70 20.11
N SER A 315 16.13 -19.23 20.78
CA SER A 315 14.96 -18.61 20.15
C SER A 315 15.32 -17.32 19.42
N SER A 316 16.14 -16.45 20.04
CA SER A 316 16.65 -15.24 19.39
C SER A 316 17.51 -15.57 18.15
N LYS A 317 18.41 -16.57 18.26
CA LYS A 317 19.20 -17.07 17.12
C LYS A 317 18.31 -17.66 16.02
N ALA A 318 17.26 -18.40 16.38
CA ALA A 318 16.31 -18.99 15.45
C ALA A 318 15.53 -17.90 14.70
N LEU A 319 14.99 -16.92 15.41
CA LEU A 319 14.26 -15.79 14.84
C LEU A 319 15.16 -14.97 13.90
N LYS A 320 16.41 -14.72 14.30
CA LYS A 320 17.41 -14.06 13.45
C LYS A 320 17.69 -14.88 12.17
N LYS A 321 17.85 -16.19 12.28
CA LYS A 321 18.07 -17.08 11.12
C LYS A 321 16.87 -17.09 10.17
N MET A 322 15.65 -17.11 10.71
CA MET A 322 14.41 -17.03 9.91
C MET A 322 14.29 -15.68 9.22
N SER A 323 14.59 -14.57 9.91
CA SER A 323 14.61 -13.22 9.34
C SER A 323 15.58 -13.11 8.16
N ILE A 324 16.79 -13.65 8.32
CA ILE A 324 17.79 -13.74 7.24
C ILE A 324 17.25 -14.58 6.07
N LYS A 325 16.56 -15.70 6.34
CA LYS A 325 15.97 -16.54 5.29
C LYS A 325 14.88 -15.79 4.52
N SER A 326 14.02 -15.02 5.19
CA SER A 326 12.98 -14.20 4.56
C SER A 326 13.59 -13.16 3.60
N ALA A 327 14.61 -12.41 4.05
CA ALA A 327 15.32 -11.46 3.18
C ALA A 327 16.00 -12.15 1.99
N ARG A 328 16.64 -13.31 2.21
CA ARG A 328 17.29 -14.06 1.13
C ARG A 328 16.28 -14.58 0.12
N ALA A 329 15.07 -14.93 0.54
CA ALA A 329 14.00 -15.37 -0.36
C ALA A 329 13.53 -14.25 -1.31
N LEU A 330 13.65 -12.98 -0.89
CA LEU A 330 13.45 -11.81 -1.77
C LEU A 330 14.65 -11.55 -2.71
N GLY A 331 15.73 -12.33 -2.59
CA GLY A 331 16.89 -12.24 -3.46
C GLY A 331 18.03 -11.35 -2.92
N PHE A 332 18.00 -10.95 -1.65
CA PHE A 332 19.09 -10.18 -1.03
C PHE A 332 20.26 -11.08 -0.63
N GLY A 333 21.49 -10.55 -0.78
CA GLY A 333 22.71 -11.23 -0.36
C GLY A 333 22.81 -11.40 1.16
N LYS A 334 23.64 -12.36 1.61
CA LYS A 334 23.81 -12.70 3.03
C LYS A 334 24.15 -11.50 3.92
N LYS A 335 25.02 -10.59 3.44
CA LYS A 335 25.44 -9.40 4.19
C LYS A 335 24.27 -8.45 4.45
N ALA A 336 23.53 -8.07 3.39
CA ALA A 336 22.35 -7.20 3.51
C ALA A 336 21.24 -7.85 4.35
N ALA A 337 20.97 -9.13 4.14
CA ALA A 337 19.98 -9.88 4.93
C ALA A 337 20.33 -9.95 6.43
N SER A 338 21.62 -10.11 6.76
CA SER A 338 22.08 -10.14 8.15
C SER A 338 21.96 -8.78 8.83
N ALA A 339 22.26 -7.71 8.10
CA ALA A 339 22.13 -6.34 8.60
C ALA A 339 20.66 -5.94 8.86
N ALA A 340 19.73 -6.44 8.03
CA ALA A 340 18.30 -6.13 8.17
C ALA A 340 17.53 -7.06 9.13
N ALA A 341 18.18 -8.09 9.68
CA ALA A 341 17.48 -9.17 10.41
C ALA A 341 16.66 -8.66 11.61
N GLU A 342 17.18 -7.69 12.36
CA GLU A 342 16.48 -7.10 13.50
C GLU A 342 15.28 -6.26 13.05
N GLY A 343 15.42 -5.45 12.00
CA GLY A 343 14.31 -4.70 11.40
C GLY A 343 13.20 -5.60 10.86
N ILE A 344 13.56 -6.76 10.30
CA ILE A 344 12.58 -7.75 9.80
C ILE A 344 11.81 -8.38 10.96
N ALA A 345 12.49 -8.73 12.05
CA ALA A 345 11.83 -9.22 13.26
C ALA A 345 10.90 -8.16 13.85
N ALA A 346 11.35 -6.90 13.93
CA ALA A 346 10.53 -5.78 14.38
C ALA A 346 9.29 -5.58 13.50
N ALA A 347 9.42 -5.65 12.17
CA ALA A 347 8.29 -5.56 11.24
C ALA A 347 7.27 -6.70 11.45
N ALA A 348 7.73 -7.92 11.76
CA ALA A 348 6.83 -9.02 12.10
C ALA A 348 6.06 -8.77 13.42
N TYR A 349 6.69 -8.15 14.42
CA TYR A 349 6.01 -7.74 15.64
C TYR A 349 5.02 -6.59 15.39
N GLN A 350 5.39 -5.60 14.58
CA GLN A 350 4.52 -4.47 14.22
C GLN A 350 3.25 -4.93 13.50
N LEU A 351 3.33 -5.97 12.63
CA LEU A 351 2.13 -6.59 12.05
C LEU A 351 1.16 -7.06 13.14
N CYS A 352 1.66 -7.45 14.32
CA CYS A 352 0.84 -7.90 15.45
C CYS A 352 0.32 -6.77 16.35
N GLU A 353 0.86 -5.54 16.31
CA GLU A 353 0.50 -4.47 17.26
C GLU A 353 -0.85 -3.83 16.94
N GLN A 354 -1.85 -3.96 17.82
CA GLN A 354 -3.20 -3.40 17.58
C GLN A 354 -3.10 -1.93 17.20
N SER A 355 -3.76 -1.54 16.10
CA SER A 355 -4.13 -0.14 15.89
C SER A 355 -5.00 0.23 17.08
N GLN A 356 -4.48 1.06 17.99
CA GLN A 356 -5.27 1.61 19.10
C GLN A 356 -6.31 2.58 18.56
#